data_AF-A0A8J5I4X5-F1
#
_entry.id   AF-A0A8J5I4X5-F1
#
_cell.length_a   1.000
_cell.length_b   1.000
_cell.length_c   1.000
_cell.angle_alpha   90.00
_cell.angle_beta   90.00
_cell.angle_gamma   90.00
#
_symmetry.space_group_name_H-M   'P 1'
#
loop_
_entity.id
_entity.type
_entity.pdbx_description
1 polymer ?
#
loop_
_entity_poly.entity_id
_entity_poly.type
_entity_poly.pdbx_seq_one_letter_code
_entity_poly.pdbx_strand_id
1 'polypeptide(L)'
;MDEEAACARALQICCSSIFPFTIKTAIELRLLDVIAEAESPAAALYPAQIVAQLPAAADNPEAADMVDRLLRLLASYGVVTCTTEAAGSRKYSAAPVTKYLVKNGDDGASSMANLALLHQDRVAVATWDQMKDSVLHGGLPLQNAFGMLMFEQLGSDARLNKVFNDAMGGYFVVLMKQLLQVYQGFDDVNVLVDVGGNAGGTLRMITSERPHIRGINFDVPHVISQAPPIPGQA
;
A
#
# COMPACT_ATOMS: atom_id res chain seq x y z
N MET A 1 -33.97 2.44 -6.43
CA MET A 1 -33.25 2.39 -5.14
C MET A 1 -34.19 2.98 -4.12
N ASP A 2 -34.51 2.23 -3.07
CA ASP A 2 -35.40 2.67 -2.00
C ASP A 2 -34.88 3.97 -1.34
N GLU A 3 -35.77 4.86 -0.89
CA GLU A 3 -35.40 6.17 -0.33
C GLU A 3 -34.50 6.03 0.89
N GLU A 4 -34.78 5.02 1.74
CA GLU A 4 -33.94 4.66 2.88
C GLU A 4 -32.54 4.20 2.43
N ALA A 5 -32.46 3.36 1.39
CA ALA A 5 -31.18 2.91 0.83
C ALA A 5 -30.38 4.06 0.22
N ALA A 6 -31.06 5.04 -0.40
CA ALA A 6 -30.42 6.23 -0.94
C ALA A 6 -29.84 7.11 0.19
N CYS A 7 -30.59 7.31 1.28
CA CYS A 7 -30.13 8.02 2.47
C CYS A 7 -28.92 7.34 3.11
N ALA A 8 -28.97 6.02 3.31
CA ALA A 8 -27.85 5.25 3.85
C ALA A 8 -26.62 5.33 2.95
N ARG A 9 -26.80 5.28 1.63
CA ARG A 9 -25.70 5.44 0.68
C ARG A 9 -25.08 6.83 0.72
N ALA A 10 -25.88 7.89 0.84
CA ALA A 10 -25.39 9.25 0.98
C ALA A 10 -24.53 9.40 2.24
N LEU A 11 -24.99 8.85 3.37
CA LEU A 11 -24.22 8.84 4.62
C LEU A 11 -22.87 8.09 4.46
N GLN A 12 -22.87 6.94 3.78
CA GLN A 12 -21.64 6.20 3.50
C GLN A 12 -20.63 7.03 2.68
N ILE A 13 -21.12 7.80 1.70
CA ILE A 13 -20.26 8.68 0.87
C ILE A 13 -19.69 9.82 1.71
N CYS A 14 -20.51 10.49 2.52
CA CYS A 14 -20.06 11.57 3.41
C CYS A 14 -19.01 11.12 4.43
N CYS A 15 -19.06 9.85 4.85
CA CYS A 15 -18.12 9.25 5.79
C CYS A 15 -17.04 8.39 5.12
N SER A 16 -16.88 8.49 3.80
CA SER A 16 -16.00 7.61 3.02
C SER A 16 -14.52 7.69 3.41
N SER A 17 -14.07 8.80 4.01
CA SER A 17 -12.70 8.97 4.49
C SER A 17 -12.35 8.06 5.68
N ILE A 18 -13.34 7.58 6.44
CA ILE A 18 -13.09 6.73 7.61
C ILE A 18 -12.37 5.43 7.21
N PHE A 19 -12.77 4.82 6.10
CA PHE A 19 -12.16 3.58 5.60
C PHE A 19 -10.65 3.72 5.27
N PRO A 20 -10.22 4.63 4.37
CA PRO A 20 -8.81 4.75 4.02
C PRO A 20 -7.92 5.14 5.20
N PHE A 21 -8.39 6.00 6.12
CA PHE A 21 -7.62 6.32 7.32
C PHE A 21 -7.58 5.15 8.32
N THR A 22 -8.62 4.32 8.40
CA THR A 22 -8.58 3.09 9.20
C THR A 22 -7.59 2.08 8.62
N ILE A 23 -7.52 1.93 7.30
CA ILE A 23 -6.52 1.10 6.63
C ILE A 23 -5.11 1.58 6.94
N LYS A 24 -4.85 2.89 6.79
CA LYS A 24 -3.55 3.49 7.13
C LYS A 24 -3.15 3.14 8.57
N THR A 25 -4.04 3.39 9.53
CA THR A 25 -3.77 3.09 10.94
C THR A 25 -3.52 1.60 11.19
N ALA A 26 -4.29 0.72 10.54
CA ALA A 26 -4.09 -0.72 10.67
C ALA A 26 -2.74 -1.21 10.11
N ILE A 27 -2.24 -0.57 9.03
CA ILE A 27 -0.92 -0.83 8.46
C ILE A 27 0.19 -0.29 9.38
N GLU A 28 0.06 0.94 9.87
CA GLU A 28 1.05 1.56 10.78
C GLU A 28 1.17 0.78 12.10
N LEU A 29 0.06 0.25 12.60
CA LEU A 29 0.00 -0.62 13.78
C LEU A 29 0.33 -2.09 13.48
N ARG A 30 0.61 -2.46 12.23
CA ARG A 30 0.87 -3.86 11.82
C ARG A 30 -0.24 -4.85 12.17
N LEU A 31 -1.49 -4.39 12.30
CA LEU A 31 -2.62 -5.26 12.65
C LEU A 31 -2.82 -6.37 11.61
N LEU A 32 -2.66 -6.02 10.33
CA LEU A 32 -2.82 -6.96 9.23
C LEU A 32 -1.69 -7.99 9.19
N ASP A 33 -0.45 -7.58 9.47
CA ASP A 33 0.70 -8.49 9.53
C ASP A 33 0.49 -9.52 10.64
N VAL A 34 0.11 -9.09 11.84
CA VAL A 34 -0.17 -9.99 12.98
C VAL A 34 -1.26 -11.01 12.66
N ILE A 35 -2.32 -10.60 11.94
CA ILE A 35 -3.38 -11.50 11.52
C ILE A 35 -2.88 -12.50 10.46
N ALA A 36 -2.00 -12.07 9.54
CA ALA A 36 -1.46 -12.92 8.49
C ALA A 36 -0.37 -13.88 8.98
N GLU A 37 0.38 -13.50 10.01
CA GLU A 37 1.45 -14.27 10.65
C GLU A 37 0.93 -15.31 11.67
N ALA A 38 -0.39 -15.34 11.92
CA ALA A 38 -1.00 -16.30 12.83
C ALA A 38 -0.65 -17.76 12.45
N GLU A 39 -0.36 -18.59 13.45
CA GLU A 39 0.22 -19.96 13.30
C GLU A 39 -0.55 -20.90 12.35
N SER A 40 -1.82 -20.60 12.07
CA SER A 40 -2.61 -21.28 11.05
C SER A 40 -3.36 -20.25 10.20
N PRO A 41 -3.44 -20.43 8.86
CA PRO A 41 -4.27 -19.61 7.98
C PRO A 41 -5.77 -19.57 8.37
N ALA A 42 -6.22 -20.53 9.18
CA ALA A 42 -7.58 -20.59 9.73
C ALA A 42 -7.70 -20.03 11.15
N ALA A 43 -6.59 -19.63 11.80
CA ALA A 43 -6.61 -19.09 13.14
C ALA A 43 -7.22 -17.68 13.15
N ALA A 44 -8.38 -17.55 13.77
CA ALA A 44 -9.00 -16.26 14.04
C ALA A 44 -8.57 -15.76 15.42
N LEU A 45 -8.04 -14.54 15.49
CA LEU A 45 -7.50 -13.93 16.70
C LEU A 45 -8.50 -12.99 17.36
N TYR A 46 -8.53 -12.99 18.69
CA TYR A 46 -9.20 -11.94 19.45
C TYR A 46 -8.39 -10.63 19.40
N PRO A 47 -9.04 -9.46 19.48
CA PRO A 47 -8.36 -8.16 19.56
C PRO A 47 -7.26 -8.09 20.64
N ALA A 48 -7.48 -8.68 21.81
CA ALA A 48 -6.48 -8.74 22.88
C ALA A 48 -5.22 -9.53 22.49
N GLN A 49 -5.37 -10.61 21.70
CA GLN A 49 -4.24 -11.39 21.20
C GLN A 49 -3.44 -10.65 20.12
N ILE A 50 -4.13 -9.82 19.32
CA ILE A 50 -3.48 -8.96 18.33
C ILE A 50 -2.69 -7.86 19.04
N VAL A 51 -3.33 -7.17 20.00
CA VAL A 51 -2.72 -6.11 20.81
C VAL A 51 -1.49 -6.59 21.57
N ALA A 52 -1.51 -7.81 22.10
CA ALA A 52 -0.38 -8.40 22.83
C ALA A 52 0.90 -8.55 21.97
N GLN A 53 0.78 -8.51 20.64
CA GLN A 53 1.90 -8.60 19.70
C GLN A 53 2.37 -7.22 19.21
N LEU A 54 1.73 -6.13 19.65
CA LEU A 54 2.08 -4.77 19.25
C LEU A 54 3.18 -4.20 20.15
N PRO A 55 4.30 -3.69 19.61
CA PRO A 55 5.45 -3.24 20.40
C PRO A 55 5.17 -2.13 21.44
N ALA A 56 4.10 -1.35 21.27
CA ALA A 56 3.82 -0.14 22.04
C ALA A 56 2.39 -0.08 22.65
N ALA A 57 1.61 -1.16 22.58
CA ALA A 57 0.22 -1.16 23.04
C ALA A 57 0.03 -1.63 24.49
N ALA A 58 1.11 -2.04 25.17
CA ALA A 58 1.06 -2.59 26.52
C ALA A 58 0.52 -1.62 27.59
N ASP A 59 0.62 -0.31 27.34
CA ASP A 59 0.28 0.72 28.34
C ASP A 59 -1.17 1.26 28.22
N ASN A 60 -1.93 0.86 27.19
CA ASN A 60 -3.30 1.33 26.98
C ASN A 60 -4.33 0.22 27.26
N PRO A 61 -5.07 0.28 28.39
CA PRO A 61 -6.08 -0.74 28.72
C PRO A 61 -7.25 -0.79 27.72
N GLU A 62 -7.48 0.27 26.95
CA GLU A 62 -8.55 0.35 25.95
C GLU A 62 -8.11 -0.11 24.56
N ALA A 63 -6.83 -0.46 24.35
CA ALA A 63 -6.29 -0.80 23.03
C ALA A 63 -7.05 -1.94 22.35
N ALA A 64 -7.47 -2.96 23.11
CA ALA A 64 -8.23 -4.08 22.56
C ALA A 64 -9.60 -3.66 22.01
N ASP A 65 -10.32 -2.75 22.67
CA ASP A 65 -11.60 -2.22 22.16
C ASP A 65 -11.39 -1.35 20.93
N MET A 66 -10.34 -0.50 20.94
CA MET A 66 -10.00 0.33 19.78
C MET A 66 -9.66 -0.53 18.56
N VAL A 67 -8.83 -1.56 18.73
CA VAL A 67 -8.46 -2.50 17.66
C VAL A 67 -9.68 -3.27 17.15
N ASP A 68 -10.56 -3.74 18.05
CA ASP A 68 -11.81 -4.39 17.66
C ASP A 68 -12.67 -3.50 16.75
N ARG A 69 -12.82 -2.22 17.10
CA ARG A 69 -13.60 -1.25 16.31
C ARG A 69 -12.98 -0.99 14.93
N LEU A 70 -11.66 -0.87 14.85
CA LEU A 70 -10.95 -0.72 13.57
C LEU A 70 -11.14 -1.97 12.70
N LEU A 71 -10.87 -3.15 13.26
CA LEU A 71 -10.98 -4.42 12.52
C LEU A 71 -12.42 -4.75 12.13
N ARG A 72 -13.42 -4.35 12.93
CA ARG A 72 -14.84 -4.49 12.58
C ARG A 72 -15.20 -3.67 11.33
N LEU A 73 -14.67 -2.45 11.21
CA LEU A 73 -14.83 -1.67 9.98
C LEU A 73 -14.11 -2.36 8.82
N LEU A 74 -12.87 -2.80 9.01
CA LEU A 74 -12.12 -3.48 7.94
C LEU A 74 -12.80 -4.76 7.47
N ALA A 75 -13.45 -5.49 8.38
CA ALA A 75 -14.23 -6.67 8.07
C ALA A 75 -15.46 -6.34 7.21
N SER A 76 -16.15 -5.22 7.44
CA SER A 76 -17.30 -4.83 6.62
C SER A 76 -16.93 -4.45 5.18
N TYR A 77 -15.65 -4.11 4.95
CA TYR A 77 -15.07 -3.90 3.62
C TYR A 77 -14.35 -5.14 3.07
N GLY A 78 -14.41 -6.28 3.75
CA GLY A 78 -13.79 -7.54 3.31
C GLY A 78 -12.26 -7.57 3.37
N VAL A 79 -11.66 -6.66 4.14
CA VAL A 79 -10.19 -6.57 4.28
C VAL A 79 -9.65 -7.63 5.23
N VAL A 80 -10.46 -8.03 6.19
CA VAL A 80 -10.28 -9.18 7.09
C VAL A 80 -11.61 -9.92 7.18
N THR A 81 -11.63 -11.14 7.69
CA THR A 81 -12.88 -11.81 8.04
C THR A 81 -13.17 -11.60 9.53
N CYS A 82 -14.45 -11.60 9.91
CA CYS A 82 -14.89 -11.45 11.30
C CYS A 82 -15.89 -12.55 11.64
N THR A 83 -15.62 -13.28 12.71
CA THR A 83 -16.56 -14.25 13.29
C THR A 83 -16.98 -13.77 14.67
N THR A 84 -18.29 -13.77 14.92
CA THR A 84 -18.86 -13.39 16.23
C THR A 84 -19.32 -14.63 16.96
N GLU A 85 -18.84 -14.81 18.18
CA GLU A 85 -19.25 -15.91 19.06
C GLU A 85 -20.54 -15.58 19.80
N ALA A 86 -21.19 -16.58 20.39
CA ALA A 86 -22.47 -16.43 21.10
C ALA A 86 -22.42 -15.40 22.26
N ALA A 87 -21.24 -15.20 22.85
CA ALA A 87 -21.00 -14.21 23.91
C ALA A 87 -20.80 -12.77 23.39
N GLY A 88 -20.87 -12.53 22.08
CA GLY A 88 -20.66 -11.22 21.46
C GLY A 88 -19.20 -10.85 21.20
N SER A 89 -18.25 -11.71 21.60
CA SER A 89 -16.82 -11.60 21.29
C SER A 89 -16.56 -11.82 19.80
N ARG A 90 -15.65 -11.04 19.22
CA ARG A 90 -15.25 -11.10 17.82
C ARG A 90 -13.84 -11.65 17.68
N LYS A 91 -13.64 -12.48 16.65
CA LYS A 91 -12.33 -12.92 16.18
C LYS A 91 -12.14 -12.51 14.74
N TYR A 92 -10.89 -12.23 14.39
CA TYR A 92 -10.50 -11.76 13.07
C TYR A 92 -9.45 -12.67 12.44
N SER A 93 -9.61 -12.96 11.16
CA SER A 93 -8.59 -13.69 10.37
C SER A 93 -8.37 -13.03 9.01
N ALA A 94 -7.32 -13.43 8.31
CA ALA A 94 -6.99 -12.86 7.01
C ALA A 94 -8.09 -13.15 5.98
N ALA A 95 -8.44 -12.13 5.18
CA ALA A 95 -9.22 -12.28 3.96
C ALA A 95 -8.28 -12.38 2.74
N PRO A 96 -8.76 -12.79 1.55
CA PRO A 96 -7.90 -12.90 0.38
C PRO A 96 -7.15 -11.62 -0.01
N VAL A 97 -7.69 -10.43 0.29
CA VAL A 97 -7.03 -9.14 0.02
C VAL A 97 -5.92 -8.82 1.03
N THR A 98 -5.97 -9.37 2.24
CA THR A 98 -4.97 -9.12 3.30
C THR A 98 -3.56 -9.45 2.83
N LYS A 99 -3.40 -10.50 2.01
CA LYS A 99 -2.09 -10.90 1.46
C LYS A 99 -1.40 -9.81 0.63
N TYR A 100 -2.14 -8.87 0.07
CA TYR A 100 -1.57 -7.74 -0.68
C TYR A 100 -1.32 -6.51 0.19
N LEU A 101 -1.75 -6.53 1.45
CA LEU A 101 -1.68 -5.40 2.39
C LEU A 101 -0.75 -5.68 3.58
N VAL A 102 -0.06 -6.83 3.58
CA VAL A 102 0.95 -7.22 4.58
C VAL A 102 2.33 -7.26 3.95
N LYS A 103 3.37 -7.20 4.78
CA LYS A 103 4.75 -7.42 4.32
C LYS A 103 4.94 -8.93 4.11
N ASN A 104 4.98 -9.36 2.85
CA ASN A 104 5.28 -10.75 2.51
C ASN A 104 6.79 -10.96 2.46
N GLY A 105 7.32 -11.90 3.25
CA GLY A 105 8.64 -12.51 3.07
C GLY A 105 9.87 -11.59 3.21
N ASP A 106 11.05 -12.18 2.99
CA ASP A 106 12.38 -11.54 3.12
C ASP A 106 12.61 -10.36 2.17
N ASP A 107 11.80 -10.21 1.11
CA ASP A 107 11.94 -9.15 0.12
C ASP A 107 11.02 -7.95 0.38
N GLY A 108 9.95 -8.06 1.18
CA GLY A 108 9.05 -6.95 1.58
C GLY A 108 8.39 -6.18 0.41
N ALA A 109 8.68 -6.56 -0.83
CA ALA A 109 8.49 -5.76 -2.03
C ALA A 109 7.18 -6.09 -2.77
N SER A 110 6.37 -7.03 -2.28
CA SER A 110 5.11 -7.43 -2.93
C SER A 110 3.86 -6.91 -2.20
N SER A 111 3.99 -5.81 -1.45
CA SER A 111 2.89 -5.24 -0.67
C SER A 111 2.39 -3.93 -1.27
N MET A 112 1.07 -3.82 -1.42
CA MET A 112 0.37 -2.58 -1.76
C MET A 112 0.10 -1.71 -0.52
N ALA A 113 0.49 -2.12 0.69
CA ALA A 113 0.29 -1.36 1.92
C ALA A 113 0.87 0.07 1.83
N ASN A 114 2.05 0.21 1.23
CA ASN A 114 2.72 1.49 1.07
C ASN A 114 1.95 2.45 0.13
N LEU A 115 1.15 1.95 -0.81
CA LEU A 115 0.26 2.81 -1.61
C LEU A 115 -0.81 3.46 -0.73
N ALA A 116 -1.39 2.73 0.23
CA ALA A 116 -2.34 3.32 1.17
C ALA A 116 -1.63 4.36 2.07
N LEU A 117 -0.41 4.08 2.52
CA LEU A 117 0.36 5.07 3.29
C LEU A 117 0.66 6.34 2.48
N LEU A 118 1.00 6.21 1.20
CA LEU A 118 1.25 7.34 0.30
C LEU A 118 0.00 8.19 0.08
N HIS A 119 -1.13 7.57 -0.26
CA HIS A 119 -2.37 8.30 -0.57
C HIS A 119 -3.04 8.93 0.66
N GLN A 120 -2.73 8.44 1.86
CA GLN A 120 -3.18 9.01 3.14
C GLN A 120 -2.04 9.72 3.90
N ASP A 121 -0.94 10.03 3.23
CA ASP A 121 0.09 10.92 3.76
C ASP A 121 -0.44 12.35 3.90
N ARG A 122 0.08 13.09 4.87
CA ARG A 122 -0.29 14.51 5.09
C ARG A 122 -0.19 15.36 3.82
N VAL A 123 0.79 15.08 2.96
CA VAL A 123 1.01 15.83 1.70
C VAL A 123 -0.13 15.54 0.72
N ALA A 124 -0.56 14.28 0.61
CA ALA A 124 -1.70 13.92 -0.23
C ALA A 124 -3.00 14.56 0.28
N VAL A 125 -3.24 14.54 1.59
CA VAL A 125 -4.43 15.16 2.20
C VAL A 125 -4.49 16.67 1.92
N ALA A 126 -3.38 17.39 2.14
CA ALA A 126 -3.29 18.82 1.85
C ALA A 126 -3.45 19.13 0.35
N THR A 127 -3.03 18.23 -0.53
CA THR A 127 -3.25 18.36 -1.98
C THR A 127 -4.73 18.34 -2.34
N TRP A 128 -5.52 17.45 -1.71
CA TRP A 128 -6.96 17.38 -1.96
C TRP A 128 -7.71 18.63 -1.50
N ASP A 129 -7.24 19.28 -0.44
CA ASP A 129 -7.81 20.54 0.06
C ASP A 129 -7.74 21.66 -0.99
N GLN A 130 -6.71 21.65 -1.84
CA GLN A 130 -6.52 22.64 -2.91
C GLN A 130 -7.27 22.32 -4.20
N MET A 131 -8.02 21.23 -4.27
CA MET A 131 -8.67 20.80 -5.51
C MET A 131 -9.73 21.80 -5.99
N LYS A 132 -10.53 22.34 -5.06
CA LYS A 132 -11.55 23.35 -5.39
C LYS A 132 -10.92 24.58 -6.04
N ASP A 133 -9.88 25.14 -5.41
CA ASP A 133 -9.26 26.36 -5.89
C ASP A 133 -8.52 26.13 -7.22
N SER A 134 -7.94 24.95 -7.40
CA SER A 134 -7.32 24.56 -8.68
C SER A 134 -8.34 24.47 -9.82
N VAL A 135 -9.57 24.03 -9.54
CA VAL A 135 -10.67 24.01 -10.54
C VAL A 135 -11.12 25.44 -10.87
N LEU A 136 -11.21 26.32 -9.87
CA LEU A 136 -11.71 27.69 -10.06
C LEU A 136 -10.68 28.63 -10.67
N HIS A 137 -9.40 28.44 -10.35
CA HIS A 137 -8.33 29.41 -10.62
C HIS A 137 -7.17 28.83 -11.44
N GLY A 138 -7.22 27.53 -11.75
CA GLY A 138 -6.14 26.82 -12.45
C GLY A 138 -4.98 26.46 -11.52
N GLY A 139 -3.93 25.90 -12.12
CA GLY A 139 -2.78 25.35 -11.39
C GLY A 139 -2.99 23.89 -10.96
N LEU A 140 -1.91 23.27 -10.50
CA LEU A 140 -1.94 21.91 -9.99
C LEU A 140 -2.20 21.94 -8.47
N PRO A 141 -3.12 21.13 -7.91
CA PRO A 141 -3.44 21.19 -6.48
C PRO A 141 -2.23 21.05 -5.56
N LEU A 142 -1.26 20.20 -5.89
CA LEU A 142 -0.03 20.04 -5.11
C LEU A 142 0.82 21.32 -5.16
N GLN A 143 0.95 21.92 -6.34
CA GLN A 143 1.70 23.16 -6.52
C GLN A 143 1.02 24.33 -5.79
N ASN A 144 -0.31 24.38 -5.80
CA ASN A 144 -1.07 25.37 -5.05
C ASN A 144 -0.89 25.21 -3.53
N ALA A 145 -0.78 23.96 -3.04
CA ALA A 145 -0.58 23.67 -1.62
C ALA A 145 0.84 23.98 -1.12
N PHE A 146 1.86 23.66 -1.92
CA PHE A 146 3.26 23.61 -1.46
C PHE A 146 4.22 24.49 -2.27
N GLY A 147 3.75 25.14 -3.33
CA GLY A 147 4.57 25.98 -4.21
C GLY A 147 5.52 25.21 -5.12
N MET A 148 5.47 23.88 -5.12
CA MET A 148 6.40 23.00 -5.82
C MET A 148 5.66 21.86 -6.53
N LEU A 149 6.26 21.32 -7.59
CA LEU A 149 5.78 20.12 -8.28
C LEU A 149 6.14 18.85 -7.49
N MET A 150 5.50 17.72 -7.82
CA MET A 150 5.67 16.46 -7.08
C MET A 150 7.13 16.04 -6.98
N PHE A 151 7.87 16.03 -8.10
CA PHE A 151 9.26 15.61 -8.09
C PHE A 151 10.19 16.55 -7.32
N GLU A 152 9.87 17.84 -7.27
CA GLU A 152 10.62 18.81 -6.46
C GLU A 152 10.36 18.58 -4.96
N GLN A 153 9.10 18.30 -4.60
CA GLN A 153 8.72 17.93 -3.24
C GLN A 153 9.36 16.61 -2.79
N LEU A 154 9.41 15.61 -3.68
CA LEU A 154 10.11 14.36 -3.44
C LEU A 154 11.63 14.56 -3.32
N GLY A 155 12.21 15.56 -3.99
CA GLY A 155 13.62 15.91 -3.86
C GLY A 155 13.95 16.61 -2.53
N SER A 156 12.99 17.32 -1.93
CA SER A 156 13.20 18.12 -0.70
C SER A 156 12.79 17.40 0.59
N ASP A 157 11.83 16.46 0.56
CA ASP A 157 11.39 15.67 1.72
C ASP A 157 11.83 14.21 1.56
N ALA A 158 12.96 13.86 2.20
CA ALA A 158 13.51 12.50 2.17
C ALA A 158 12.55 11.43 2.74
N ARG A 159 11.68 11.80 3.70
CA ARG A 159 10.68 10.89 4.27
C ARG A 159 9.58 10.61 3.25
N LEU A 160 9.07 11.64 2.57
CA LEU A 160 8.08 11.47 1.50
C LEU A 160 8.67 10.70 0.32
N ASN A 161 9.92 11.01 -0.06
CA ASN A 161 10.66 10.29 -1.10
C ASN A 161 10.70 8.79 -0.82
N LYS A 162 11.03 8.42 0.42
CA LYS A 162 11.04 7.02 0.85
C LYS A 162 9.65 6.38 0.73
N VAL A 163 8.61 7.01 1.26
CA VAL A 163 7.23 6.48 1.18
C VAL A 163 6.78 6.31 -0.27
N PHE A 164 7.10 7.27 -1.14
CA PHE A 164 6.79 7.20 -2.57
C PHE A 164 7.51 6.03 -3.25
N ASN A 165 8.82 5.90 -3.05
CA ASN A 165 9.60 4.81 -3.66
C ASN A 165 9.17 3.43 -3.13
N ASP A 166 8.94 3.31 -1.83
CA ASP A 166 8.41 2.08 -1.21
C ASP A 166 7.02 1.70 -1.77
N ALA A 167 6.17 2.69 -2.06
CA ALA A 167 4.84 2.49 -2.64
C ALA A 167 4.90 2.05 -4.11
N MET A 168 5.72 2.71 -4.91
CA MET A 168 5.90 2.35 -6.32
C MET A 168 6.52 0.95 -6.44
N GLY A 169 7.58 0.66 -5.67
CA GLY A 169 8.22 -0.66 -5.65
C GLY A 169 7.23 -1.77 -5.30
N GLY A 170 6.45 -1.58 -4.24
CA GLY A 170 5.42 -2.53 -3.79
C GLY A 170 4.36 -2.86 -4.85
N TYR A 171 3.82 -1.82 -5.49
CA TYR A 171 2.77 -1.94 -6.51
C TYR A 171 3.28 -2.60 -7.79
N PHE A 172 4.41 -2.14 -8.32
CA PHE A 172 4.93 -2.62 -9.59
C PHE A 172 5.38 -4.08 -9.52
N VAL A 173 5.87 -4.57 -8.38
CA VAL A 173 6.20 -6.00 -8.23
C VAL A 173 4.97 -6.89 -8.41
N VAL A 174 3.83 -6.53 -7.82
CA VAL A 174 2.60 -7.30 -7.97
C VAL A 174 2.12 -7.27 -9.43
N LEU A 175 2.14 -6.10 -10.06
CA LEU A 175 1.75 -5.92 -11.45
C LEU A 175 2.64 -6.73 -12.40
N MET A 176 3.96 -6.65 -12.23
CA MET A 176 4.93 -7.32 -13.09
C MET A 176 4.86 -8.84 -12.98
N LYS A 177 4.65 -9.38 -11.78
CA LYS A 177 4.42 -10.83 -11.58
C LYS A 177 3.21 -11.34 -12.38
N GLN A 178 2.15 -10.54 -12.51
CA GLN A 178 0.99 -10.88 -13.32
C GLN A 178 1.26 -10.68 -14.82
N LEU A 179 1.91 -9.58 -15.19
CA LEU A 179 2.24 -9.26 -16.57
C LEU A 179 3.09 -10.37 -17.20
N LEU A 180 4.15 -10.82 -16.52
CA LEU A 180 5.09 -11.82 -17.03
C LEU A 180 4.47 -13.21 -17.23
N GLN A 181 3.35 -13.49 -16.56
CA GLN A 181 2.60 -14.73 -16.78
C GLN A 181 1.82 -14.75 -18.10
N VAL A 182 1.40 -13.59 -18.60
CA VAL A 182 0.50 -13.48 -19.76
C VAL A 182 1.15 -12.83 -20.97
N TYR A 183 2.17 -12.00 -20.77
CA TYR A 183 2.83 -11.25 -21.82
C TYR A 183 4.08 -11.98 -22.31
N GLN A 184 4.03 -12.46 -23.56
CA GLN A 184 5.13 -13.16 -24.23
C GLN A 184 5.96 -12.24 -25.15
N GLY A 185 5.67 -10.93 -25.18
CA GLY A 185 6.35 -10.00 -26.08
C GLY A 185 7.83 -9.74 -25.75
N PHE A 186 8.36 -10.35 -24.68
CA PHE A 186 9.77 -10.30 -24.31
C PHE A 186 10.59 -11.44 -24.91
N ASP A 187 9.96 -12.47 -25.49
CA ASP A 187 10.67 -13.70 -25.86
C ASP A 187 11.71 -13.47 -26.97
N ASP A 188 11.44 -12.60 -27.93
CA ASP A 188 12.36 -12.27 -29.03
C ASP A 188 13.20 -11.00 -28.77
N VAL A 189 13.13 -10.44 -27.55
CA VAL A 189 13.88 -9.24 -27.17
C VAL A 189 15.29 -9.64 -26.75
N ASN A 190 16.31 -8.97 -27.29
CA ASN A 190 17.71 -9.18 -26.88
C ASN A 190 18.22 -8.09 -25.94
N VAL A 191 17.75 -6.85 -26.11
CA VAL A 191 18.13 -5.70 -25.28
C VAL A 191 16.88 -4.96 -24.86
N LEU A 192 16.70 -4.76 -23.56
CA LEU A 192 15.56 -4.04 -22.98
C LEU A 192 16.06 -2.83 -22.21
N VAL A 193 15.52 -1.66 -22.52
CA VAL A 193 15.79 -0.41 -21.79
C VAL A 193 14.55 -0.04 -20.97
N ASP A 194 14.69 0.02 -19.65
CA ASP A 194 13.65 0.48 -18.73
C ASP A 194 13.85 1.97 -18.44
N VAL A 195 13.06 2.82 -19.10
CA VAL A 195 13.15 4.29 -19.00
C VAL A 195 12.27 4.79 -17.86
N GLY A 196 12.89 5.42 -16.86
CA GLY A 196 12.23 5.74 -15.59
C GLY A 196 12.10 4.50 -14.68
N GLY A 197 13.03 3.54 -14.80
CA GLY A 197 12.99 2.27 -14.09
C GLY A 197 13.30 2.33 -12.59
N ASN A 198 13.51 3.52 -12.03
CA ASN A 198 13.80 3.77 -10.62
C ASN A 198 15.01 2.92 -10.15
N ALA A 199 14.89 2.22 -9.02
CA ALA A 199 15.89 1.29 -8.50
C ALA A 199 16.07 0.01 -9.36
N GLY A 200 15.37 -0.11 -10.49
CA GLY A 200 15.52 -1.20 -11.45
C GLY A 200 14.84 -2.51 -11.05
N GLY A 201 13.88 -2.46 -10.12
CA GLY A 201 13.14 -3.65 -9.66
C GLY A 201 12.38 -4.34 -10.79
N THR A 202 11.72 -3.57 -11.66
CA THR A 202 11.00 -4.07 -12.83
C THR A 202 11.91 -4.81 -13.79
N LEU A 203 12.97 -4.14 -14.24
CA LEU A 203 13.95 -4.73 -15.14
C LEU A 203 14.60 -5.99 -14.56
N ARG A 204 14.89 -6.01 -13.25
CA ARG A 204 15.42 -7.19 -12.55
C ARG A 204 14.46 -8.37 -12.63
N MET A 205 13.16 -8.16 -12.44
CA MET A 205 12.17 -9.24 -12.55
C MET A 205 12.11 -9.79 -13.98
N ILE A 206 12.09 -8.93 -14.99
CA ILE A 206 12.05 -9.34 -16.40
C ILE A 206 13.29 -10.17 -16.75
N THR A 207 14.49 -9.65 -16.46
CA THR A 207 15.76 -10.32 -16.79
C THR A 207 16.00 -11.60 -15.98
N SER A 208 15.44 -11.72 -14.77
CA SER A 208 15.49 -12.97 -14.00
C SER A 208 14.65 -14.09 -14.62
N GLU A 209 13.50 -13.74 -15.21
CA GLU A 209 12.63 -14.72 -15.88
C GLU A 209 13.00 -14.97 -17.35
N ARG A 210 13.69 -14.01 -17.98
CA ARG A 210 14.16 -14.10 -19.37
C ARG A 210 15.66 -13.79 -19.41
N PRO A 211 16.53 -14.75 -19.00
CA PRO A 211 17.96 -14.51 -18.84
C PRO A 211 18.71 -14.17 -20.13
N HIS A 212 18.09 -14.37 -21.30
CA HIS A 212 18.64 -13.98 -22.61
C HIS A 212 18.59 -12.46 -22.86
N ILE A 213 17.77 -11.73 -22.10
CA ILE A 213 17.63 -10.28 -22.25
C ILE A 213 18.76 -9.56 -21.53
N ARG A 214 19.51 -8.73 -22.26
CA ARG A 214 20.40 -7.73 -21.68
C ARG A 214 19.59 -6.50 -21.25
N GLY A 215 19.47 -6.27 -19.95
CA GLY A 215 18.76 -5.12 -19.39
C GLY A 215 19.61 -3.86 -19.26
N ILE A 216 19.02 -2.69 -19.53
CA ILE A 216 19.57 -1.36 -19.25
C ILE A 216 18.55 -0.57 -18.43
N ASN A 217 18.86 -0.28 -17.17
CA ASN A 217 18.03 0.59 -16.33
C ASN A 217 18.44 2.05 -16.56
N PHE A 218 17.48 2.91 -16.93
CA PHE A 218 17.75 4.30 -17.25
C PHE A 218 16.86 5.23 -16.42
N ASP A 219 17.47 6.08 -15.59
CA ASP A 219 16.78 7.06 -14.75
C ASP A 219 17.71 8.26 -14.48
N VAL A 220 17.22 9.28 -13.77
CA VAL A 220 18.00 10.47 -13.41
C VAL A 220 19.17 10.12 -12.46
N PRO A 221 20.29 10.88 -12.49
CA PRO A 221 21.52 10.49 -11.80
C PRO A 221 21.38 10.21 -10.30
N HIS A 222 20.57 11.01 -9.59
CA HIS A 222 20.39 10.85 -8.14
C HIS A 222 19.63 9.56 -7.78
N VAL A 223 18.73 9.10 -8.65
CA VAL A 223 18.01 7.82 -8.47
C VAL A 223 18.96 6.65 -8.76
N ILE A 224 19.65 6.65 -9.91
CA ILE A 224 20.58 5.57 -10.29
C ILE A 224 21.72 5.42 -9.26
N SER A 225 22.20 6.52 -8.68
CA SER A 225 23.28 6.46 -7.67
C SER A 225 22.94 5.68 -6.40
N GLN A 226 21.64 5.50 -6.11
CA GLN A 226 21.14 4.77 -4.95
C GLN A 226 20.63 3.37 -5.33
N ALA A 227 20.59 3.05 -6.63
CA ALA A 227 20.06 1.78 -7.11
C ALA A 227 21.04 0.63 -6.79
N PRO A 228 20.55 -0.50 -6.26
CA PRO A 228 21.38 -1.67 -6.07
C PRO A 228 21.81 -2.25 -7.43
N PRO A 229 22.99 -2.89 -7.51
CA PRO A 229 23.42 -3.57 -8.74
C PRO A 229 22.37 -4.57 -9.23
N ILE A 230 22.13 -4.60 -10.55
CA ILE A 230 21.27 -5.60 -11.18
C ILE A 230 22.19 -6.64 -11.83
N PRO A 231 22.13 -7.92 -11.43
CA PRO A 231 22.91 -8.98 -12.07
C PRO A 231 22.54 -9.09 -13.55
N GLY A 232 23.55 -9.20 -14.43
CA GLY A 232 23.35 -9.38 -15.87
C GLY A 232 24.66 -9.73 -16.58
N GLN A 233 24.58 -10.36 -17.74
CA GLN A 233 25.75 -10.60 -18.60
C GLN A 233 26.09 -9.33 -19.40
N ALA A 234 27.39 -9.00 -19.44
CA ALA A 234 27.93 -7.86 -20.19
C ALA A 234 27.82 -8.09 -21.71
#